data_AF-A0A2E5TRV6-F1
#
_entry.id   AF-A0A2E5TRV6-F1
#
_cell.length_a   1.000
_cell.length_b   1.000
_cell.length_c   1.000
_cell.angle_alpha   90.00
_cell.angle_beta   90.00
_cell.angle_gamma   90.00
#
_symmetry.space_group_name_H-M   'P 1'
#
loop_
_entity.id
_entity.type
_entity.pdbx_description
1 polymer ?
#
loop_
_entity_poly.entity_id
_entity_poly.type
_entity_poly.pdbx_seq_one_letter_code
_entity_poly.pdbx_strand_id
1 'polypeptide(L)'
;MRSVLALILVFSYVHLIHANDKERNDALAKMLTGSKFVGVFTIDGQEGIPAKEEYTIKSVKKLTKSDTWIFQARIKYGKQDVTLPVPVPIKWAGKTPVIEMDNLKIPLLGTFSAHIVIDDGKYAGTWKHGEVGGHMFGNIIKIKESK
;
A
#
# COMPACT_ATOMS: atom_id res chain seq x y z
N MET A 1 -25.41 20.72 -33.29
CA MET A 1 -23.98 20.95 -33.03
C MET A 1 -23.61 20.97 -31.54
N ARG A 2 -24.35 21.62 -30.64
CA ARG A 2 -24.02 21.66 -29.19
C ARG A 2 -23.96 20.27 -28.51
N SER A 3 -24.87 19.34 -28.83
CA SER A 3 -24.87 17.98 -28.24
C SER A 3 -23.70 17.10 -28.64
N VAL A 4 -23.21 17.20 -29.90
CA VAL A 4 -22.10 16.37 -30.38
C VAL A 4 -20.78 16.83 -29.76
N LEU A 5 -20.60 18.15 -29.60
CA LEU A 5 -19.41 18.73 -28.98
C LEU A 5 -19.30 18.37 -27.49
N ALA A 6 -20.44 18.39 -26.77
CA ALA A 6 -20.49 17.99 -25.37
C ALA A 6 -20.13 16.51 -25.17
N LEU A 7 -20.61 15.63 -26.07
CA LEU A 7 -20.29 14.20 -26.02
C LEU A 7 -18.80 13.93 -26.26
N ILE A 8 -18.18 14.61 -27.23
CA ILE A 8 -16.74 14.49 -27.52
C ILE A 8 -15.88 15.00 -26.33
N LEU A 9 -16.29 16.09 -25.68
CA LEU A 9 -15.62 16.62 -24.49
C LEU A 9 -15.70 15.64 -23.31
N VAL A 10 -16.85 14.98 -23.11
CA VAL A 10 -16.98 13.95 -22.06
C VAL A 10 -16.10 12.73 -22.38
N PHE A 11 -16.09 12.24 -23.61
CA PHE A 11 -15.25 11.09 -23.99
C PHE A 11 -13.75 11.36 -23.85
N SER A 12 -13.29 12.56 -24.24
CA SER A 12 -11.88 12.97 -24.09
C SER A 12 -11.48 13.15 -22.63
N TYR A 13 -12.34 13.75 -21.80
CA TYR A 13 -12.10 13.89 -20.37
C TYR A 13 -12.04 12.52 -19.66
N VAL A 14 -12.95 11.61 -20.01
CA VAL A 14 -12.94 10.23 -19.50
C VAL A 14 -11.67 9.50 -19.94
N HIS A 15 -11.22 9.64 -21.19
CA HIS A 15 -9.95 9.05 -21.64
C HIS A 15 -8.75 9.59 -20.86
N LEU A 16 -8.71 10.90 -20.61
CA LEU A 16 -7.62 11.55 -19.88
C LEU A 16 -7.54 11.05 -18.42
N ILE A 17 -8.68 10.90 -17.74
CA ILE A 17 -8.75 10.35 -16.38
C ILE A 17 -8.22 8.90 -16.36
N HIS A 18 -8.68 8.05 -17.28
CA HIS A 18 -8.24 6.66 -17.34
C HIS A 18 -6.75 6.51 -17.64
N ALA A 19 -6.19 7.35 -18.52
CA ALA A 19 -4.76 7.35 -18.83
C ALA A 19 -3.93 7.73 -17.60
N ASN A 20 -4.32 8.79 -16.90
CA ASN A 20 -3.65 9.24 -15.67
C ASN A 20 -3.73 8.18 -14.56
N ASP A 21 -4.89 7.50 -14.43
CA ASP A 21 -5.06 6.39 -13.49
C ASP A 21 -4.13 5.23 -13.77
N LYS A 22 -3.97 4.86 -15.05
CA LYS A 22 -3.06 3.80 -15.44
C LYS A 22 -1.61 4.17 -15.11
N GLU A 23 -1.17 5.37 -15.48
CA GLU A 23 0.19 5.84 -15.24
C GLU A 23 0.56 5.87 -13.75
N ARG A 24 -0.29 6.46 -12.90
CA ARG A 24 -0.04 6.52 -11.45
C ARG A 24 -0.06 5.13 -10.79
N ASN A 25 -0.95 4.25 -11.23
CA ASN A 25 -1.01 2.87 -10.73
C ASN A 25 0.23 2.08 -11.16
N ASP A 26 0.67 2.19 -12.41
CA ASP A 26 1.87 1.51 -12.90
C ASP A 26 3.13 2.03 -12.16
N ALA A 27 3.21 3.34 -11.91
CA ALA A 27 4.29 3.93 -11.13
C ALA A 27 4.32 3.41 -9.68
N LEU A 28 3.16 3.34 -9.02
CA LEU A 28 3.03 2.77 -7.68
C LEU A 28 3.44 1.28 -7.66
N ALA A 29 2.91 0.48 -8.58
CA ALA A 29 3.23 -0.94 -8.70
C ALA A 29 4.74 -1.16 -8.87
N LYS A 30 5.36 -0.36 -9.75
CA LYS A 30 6.79 -0.38 -10.03
C LYS A 30 7.60 0.03 -8.81
N MET A 31 7.18 1.06 -8.06
CA MET A 31 7.86 1.52 -6.86
C MET A 31 7.82 0.46 -5.74
N LEU A 32 6.69 -0.22 -5.55
CA LEU A 32 6.52 -1.18 -4.45
C LEU A 32 7.03 -2.59 -4.76
N THR A 33 7.02 -3.02 -6.02
CA THR A 33 7.51 -4.35 -6.42
C THR A 33 9.02 -4.48 -6.18
N GLY A 34 9.46 -5.55 -5.53
CA GLY A 34 10.89 -5.76 -5.22
C GLY A 34 11.44 -4.72 -4.24
N SER A 35 10.67 -4.40 -3.20
CA SER A 35 11.05 -3.43 -2.18
C SER A 35 11.03 -4.04 -0.78
N LYS A 36 11.71 -3.38 0.16
CA LYS A 36 11.59 -3.59 1.60
C LYS A 36 11.02 -2.35 2.25
N PHE A 37 10.07 -2.55 3.14
CA PHE A 37 9.62 -1.55 4.09
C PHE A 37 10.48 -1.75 5.32
N VAL A 38 11.23 -0.72 5.71
CA VAL A 38 12.12 -0.75 6.88
C VAL A 38 11.79 0.46 7.72
N GLY A 39 11.33 0.20 8.94
CA GLY A 39 10.82 1.26 9.79
C GLY A 39 10.71 0.86 11.24
N VAL A 40 9.88 1.62 11.93
CA VAL A 40 9.56 1.41 13.33
C VAL A 40 8.08 1.61 13.59
N PHE A 41 7.59 1.04 14.67
CA PHE A 41 6.23 1.25 15.16
C PHE A 41 6.18 1.49 16.66
N THR A 42 5.16 2.23 17.09
CA THR A 42 4.82 2.46 18.50
C THR A 42 3.62 1.60 18.91
N ILE A 43 3.43 1.45 20.21
CA ILE A 43 2.20 0.92 20.80
C ILE A 43 1.60 2.01 21.66
N ASP A 44 0.32 2.31 21.48
CA ASP A 44 -0.38 3.34 22.25
C ASP A 44 -0.30 3.03 23.75
N GLY A 45 -0.01 4.06 24.55
CA GLY A 45 0.20 3.94 26.00
C GLY A 45 1.54 3.32 26.41
N GLN A 46 2.41 2.94 25.46
CA GLN A 46 3.79 2.54 25.75
C GLN A 46 4.76 3.66 25.36
N GLU A 47 5.58 4.07 26.34
CA GLU A 47 6.67 5.02 26.13
C GLU A 47 8.00 4.30 25.86
N GLY A 48 8.91 4.97 25.16
CA GLY A 48 10.26 4.47 24.90
C GLY A 48 10.63 4.44 23.43
N ILE A 49 11.64 3.63 23.10
CA ILE A 49 12.18 3.52 21.73
C ILE A 49 11.20 2.68 20.89
N PRO A 50 10.69 3.20 19.76
CA PRO A 50 9.84 2.45 18.85
C PRO A 50 10.46 1.11 18.40
N ALA A 51 9.63 0.09 18.29
CA ALA A 51 10.06 -1.25 17.89
C ALA A 51 10.36 -1.28 16.38
N LYS A 52 11.44 -1.97 15.98
CA LYS A 52 11.82 -2.09 14.56
C LYS A 52 10.91 -3.09 13.84
N GLU A 53 10.59 -2.79 12.59
CA GLU A 53 9.88 -3.69 11.69
C GLU A 53 10.52 -3.72 10.29
N GLU A 54 10.37 -4.87 9.62
CA GLU A 54 10.77 -5.04 8.22
C GLU A 54 9.77 -5.94 7.50
N TYR A 55 9.30 -5.50 6.33
CA TYR A 55 8.50 -6.30 5.40
C TYR A 55 9.14 -6.34 4.03
N THR A 56 9.18 -7.52 3.40
CA THR A 56 9.70 -7.67 2.03
C THR A 56 8.56 -7.86 1.06
N ILE A 57 8.43 -6.96 0.08
CA ILE A 57 7.42 -7.02 -0.96
C ILE A 57 8.04 -7.55 -2.25
N LYS A 58 7.66 -8.78 -2.62
CA LYS A 58 8.16 -9.42 -3.85
C LYS A 58 7.51 -8.84 -5.09
N SER A 59 6.18 -8.71 -5.09
CA SER A 59 5.45 -8.08 -6.20
C SER A 59 4.15 -7.45 -5.73
N VAL A 60 3.71 -6.44 -6.48
CA VAL A 60 2.45 -5.72 -6.25
C VAL A 60 1.68 -5.65 -7.57
N LYS A 61 0.42 -6.07 -7.55
CA LYS A 61 -0.48 -6.03 -8.73
C LYS A 61 -1.85 -5.51 -8.33
N LYS A 62 -2.37 -4.52 -9.05
CA LYS A 62 -3.76 -4.06 -8.88
C LYS A 62 -4.72 -5.10 -9.44
N LEU A 63 -5.79 -5.43 -8.72
CA LEU A 63 -6.88 -6.21 -9.27
C LEU A 63 -7.67 -5.34 -10.26
N THR A 64 -8.09 -5.93 -11.37
CA THR A 64 -8.80 -5.20 -12.41
C THR A 64 -10.15 -4.69 -11.88
N LYS A 65 -10.41 -3.39 -12.07
CA LYS A 65 -11.67 -2.70 -11.69
C LYS A 65 -11.95 -2.58 -10.18
N SER A 66 -10.97 -2.79 -9.30
CA SER A 66 -11.10 -2.48 -7.86
C SER A 66 -9.92 -1.68 -7.36
N ASP A 67 -10.06 -1.06 -6.19
CA ASP A 67 -8.95 -0.41 -5.48
C ASP A 67 -8.12 -1.37 -4.63
N THR A 68 -8.29 -2.68 -4.85
CA THR A 68 -7.55 -3.73 -4.15
C THR A 68 -6.29 -4.11 -4.93
N TRP A 69 -5.20 -4.25 -4.19
CA TRP A 69 -3.89 -4.63 -4.69
C TRP A 69 -3.44 -5.92 -4.02
N ILE A 70 -2.88 -6.86 -4.79
CA ILE A 70 -2.29 -8.07 -4.24
C ILE A 70 -0.80 -7.84 -4.02
N PHE A 71 -0.41 -7.85 -2.75
CA PHE A 71 0.98 -7.80 -2.31
C PHE A 71 1.46 -9.23 -2.06
N GLN A 72 2.47 -9.68 -2.80
CA GLN A 72 3.21 -10.89 -2.46
C GLN A 72 4.26 -10.55 -1.41
N ALA A 73 3.83 -10.54 -0.15
CA ALA A 73 4.65 -10.12 0.98
C ALA A 73 5.31 -11.33 1.65
N ARG A 74 6.60 -11.21 1.96
CA ARG A 74 7.30 -12.09 2.90
C ARG A 74 7.32 -11.39 4.25
N ILE A 75 6.71 -12.02 5.24
CA ILE A 75 6.56 -11.51 6.59
C ILE A 75 7.40 -12.40 7.51
N LYS A 76 8.29 -11.77 8.28
CA LYS A 76 9.06 -12.44 9.33
C LYS A 76 8.57 -11.96 10.68
N TYR A 77 8.03 -12.87 11.48
CA TYR A 77 7.56 -12.56 12.82
C TYR A 77 7.84 -13.74 13.76
N GLY A 78 8.63 -13.49 14.82
CA GLY A 78 9.09 -14.54 15.72
C GLY A 78 9.83 -15.66 14.99
N LYS A 79 9.27 -16.89 15.02
CA LYS A 79 9.80 -18.06 14.29
C LYS A 79 9.16 -18.26 12.91
N GLN A 80 8.18 -17.45 12.53
CA GLN A 80 7.50 -17.58 11.24
C GLN A 80 8.18 -16.73 10.17
N ASP A 81 8.39 -17.35 9.01
CA ASP A 81 8.93 -16.75 7.81
C ASP A 81 8.10 -17.24 6.63
N VAL A 82 7.03 -16.50 6.33
CA VAL A 82 6.01 -16.92 5.36
C VAL A 82 5.91 -15.91 4.22
N THR A 83 5.70 -16.41 2.99
CA THR A 83 5.31 -15.56 1.85
C THR A 83 3.85 -15.84 1.54
N LEU A 84 3.01 -14.80 1.57
CA LEU A 84 1.59 -14.93 1.24
C LEU A 84 1.06 -13.75 0.40
N PRO A 85 0.02 -13.98 -0.41
CA PRO A 85 -0.72 -12.89 -1.05
C PRO A 85 -1.57 -12.16 -0.01
N VAL A 86 -1.38 -10.84 0.11
CA VAL A 86 -2.19 -9.96 0.95
C VAL A 86 -3.01 -9.03 0.06
N PRO A 87 -4.35 -9.07 0.12
CA PRO A 87 -5.20 -8.11 -0.58
C PRO A 87 -5.27 -6.80 0.20
N VAL A 88 -4.60 -5.76 -0.29
CA VAL A 88 -4.48 -4.45 0.35
C VAL A 88 -5.26 -3.41 -0.45
N PRO A 89 -6.30 -2.78 0.12
CA PRO A 89 -6.94 -1.64 -0.51
C PRO A 89 -6.01 -0.41 -0.50
N ILE A 90 -5.92 0.29 -1.63
CA ILE A 90 -5.19 1.56 -1.73
C ILE A 90 -6.08 2.59 -2.40
N LYS A 91 -6.35 3.70 -1.70
CA LYS A 91 -7.02 4.87 -2.24
C LYS A 91 -6.02 5.98 -2.56
N TRP A 92 -6.43 6.95 -3.38
CA TRP A 92 -5.61 8.09 -3.75
C TRP A 92 -6.14 9.37 -3.10
N ALA A 93 -5.33 10.01 -2.27
CA ALA A 93 -5.55 11.37 -1.78
C ALA A 93 -4.87 12.34 -2.76
N GLY A 94 -5.61 12.77 -3.79
CA GLY A 94 -5.02 13.50 -4.92
C GLY A 94 -4.01 12.63 -5.67
N LYS A 95 -2.72 12.97 -5.57
CA LYS A 95 -1.60 12.21 -6.18
C LYS A 95 -0.90 11.26 -5.21
N THR A 96 -1.33 11.20 -3.95
CA THR A 96 -0.65 10.44 -2.90
C THR A 96 -1.41 9.15 -2.61
N PRO A 97 -0.77 7.97 -2.73
CA PRO A 97 -1.40 6.70 -2.41
C PRO A 97 -1.46 6.47 -0.90
N VAL A 98 -2.61 5.97 -0.44
CA VAL A 98 -2.90 5.67 0.96
C VAL A 98 -3.39 4.23 1.05
N ILE A 99 -2.68 3.38 1.78
CA ILE A 99 -3.16 2.06 2.18
C ILE A 99 -4.30 2.25 3.17
N GLU A 100 -5.44 1.61 2.91
CA GLU A 100 -6.63 1.68 3.75
C GLU A 100 -7.12 0.26 4.03
N MET A 101 -6.54 -0.34 5.07
CA MET A 101 -7.00 -1.61 5.60
C MET A 101 -7.93 -1.33 6.76
N ASP A 102 -9.17 -1.80 6.65
CA ASP A 102 -10.14 -1.77 7.73
C ASP A 102 -10.56 -3.20 8.09
N ASN A 103 -10.13 -3.66 9.26
CA ASN A 103 -10.43 -4.98 9.81
C ASN A 103 -10.15 -6.14 8.83
N LEU A 104 -9.05 -6.04 8.07
CA LEU A 104 -8.65 -7.05 7.11
C LEU A 104 -8.17 -8.30 7.83
N LYS A 105 -8.88 -9.42 7.64
CA LYS A 105 -8.46 -10.73 8.14
C LYS A 105 -7.41 -11.34 7.21
N ILE A 106 -6.19 -11.47 7.71
CA ILE A 106 -5.11 -12.18 7.05
C ILE A 106 -5.04 -13.60 7.61
N PRO A 107 -5.20 -14.64 6.77
CA PRO A 107 -5.09 -16.03 7.21
C PRO A 107 -3.80 -16.27 8.00
N LEU A 108 -3.90 -16.99 9.12
CA LEU A 108 -2.79 -17.32 10.04
C LEU A 108 -2.18 -16.17 10.84
N LEU A 109 -2.41 -14.91 10.44
CA LEU A 109 -1.81 -13.73 11.08
C LEU A 109 -2.83 -12.91 11.90
N GLY A 110 -4.13 -13.09 11.65
CA GLY A 110 -5.22 -12.44 12.38
C GLY A 110 -5.77 -11.20 11.66
N THR A 111 -6.37 -10.27 12.40
CA THR A 111 -7.10 -9.12 11.83
C THR A 111 -6.30 -7.83 12.00
N PHE A 112 -6.19 -7.04 10.92
CA PHE A 112 -5.40 -5.82 10.90
C PHE A 112 -6.19 -4.65 10.33
N SER A 113 -6.02 -3.47 10.94
CA SER A 113 -6.36 -2.20 10.33
C SER A 113 -5.09 -1.37 10.16
N ALA A 114 -4.99 -0.63 9.07
CA ALA A 114 -3.87 0.25 8.80
C ALA A 114 -4.26 1.38 7.85
N HIS A 115 -3.83 2.60 8.16
CA HIS A 115 -4.04 3.79 7.34
C HIS A 115 -2.70 4.45 7.09
N ILE A 116 -2.05 4.09 5.99
CA ILE A 116 -0.64 4.42 5.73
C ILE A 116 -0.51 5.25 4.47
N VAL A 117 0.03 6.45 4.61
CA VAL A 117 0.42 7.32 3.49
C VAL A 117 1.76 6.84 2.96
N ILE A 118 1.88 6.74 1.63
CA ILE A 118 3.17 6.48 0.96
C ILE A 118 3.56 7.74 0.19
N ASP A 119 4.72 8.30 0.51
CA ASP A 119 5.21 9.54 -0.10
C ASP A 119 6.73 9.55 -0.17
N ASP A 120 7.27 9.91 -1.34
CA ASP A 120 8.72 10.06 -1.60
C ASP A 120 9.61 8.95 -1.01
N GLY A 121 9.24 7.68 -1.28
CA GLY A 121 10.00 6.53 -0.78
C GLY A 121 9.91 6.31 0.73
N LYS A 122 8.99 6.98 1.41
CA LYS A 122 8.67 6.80 2.84
C LYS A 122 7.24 6.33 3.00
N TYR A 123 6.93 5.85 4.20
CA TYR A 123 5.57 5.61 4.63
C TYR A 123 5.39 6.07 6.07
N ALA A 124 4.17 6.46 6.41
CA ALA A 124 3.77 6.78 7.77
C ALA A 124 2.26 6.62 7.96
N GLY A 125 1.83 6.24 9.16
CA GLY A 125 0.41 6.19 9.49
C GLY A 125 0.09 5.38 10.73
N THR A 126 -1.15 4.92 10.84
CA THR A 126 -1.64 4.14 11.99
C THR A 126 -1.75 2.66 11.67
N TRP A 127 -1.63 1.82 12.70
CA TRP A 127 -1.84 0.39 12.64
C TRP A 127 -2.64 -0.09 13.85
N LYS A 128 -3.38 -1.18 13.68
CA LYS A 128 -4.12 -1.86 14.76
C LYS A 128 -4.18 -3.37 14.49
N HIS A 129 -4.00 -4.17 15.54
CA HIS A 129 -4.18 -5.62 15.56
C HIS A 129 -4.96 -6.03 16.82
N GLY A 130 -6.20 -6.49 16.65
CA GLY A 130 -7.10 -6.70 17.79
C GLY A 130 -7.35 -5.37 18.49
N GLU A 131 -7.15 -5.28 19.81
CA GLU A 131 -7.28 -4.03 20.58
C GLU A 131 -5.99 -3.20 20.69
N VAL A 132 -4.87 -3.71 20.16
CA VAL A 132 -3.57 -3.05 20.24
C VAL A 132 -3.33 -2.24 18.97
N GLY A 133 -2.85 -1.01 19.08
CA GLY A 133 -2.50 -0.18 17.93
C GLY A 133 -1.43 0.84 18.23
N GLY A 134 -1.15 1.68 17.24
CA GLY A 134 -0.22 2.79 17.36
C GLY A 134 0.13 3.39 16.01
N HIS A 135 1.31 3.98 15.93
CA HIS A 135 1.82 4.63 14.72
C HIS A 135 2.97 3.82 14.15
N MET A 136 3.16 3.86 12.84
CA MET A 136 4.31 3.27 12.17
C MET A 136 4.82 4.19 11.06
N PHE A 137 6.12 4.19 10.85
CA PHE A 137 6.76 4.97 9.78
C PHE A 137 8.14 4.42 9.43
N GLY A 138 8.57 4.69 8.19
CA GLY A 138 9.84 4.16 7.70
C GLY A 138 10.12 4.53 6.25
N ASN A 139 11.04 3.76 5.65
CA ASN A 139 11.50 3.95 4.28
C ASN A 139 11.19 2.70 3.43
N ILE A 140 10.92 2.94 2.15
CA ILE A 140 10.73 1.93 1.12
C ILE A 140 12.02 1.83 0.30
N ILE A 141 12.74 0.73 0.47
CA ILE A 141 14.07 0.52 -0.11
C ILE A 141 13.99 -0.50 -1.22
N LYS A 142 14.49 -0.18 -2.41
CA LYS A 142 14.60 -1.15 -3.50
C LYS A 142 15.61 -2.25 -3.18
N ILE A 143 15.18 -3.50 -3.35
CA ILE A 143 16.07 -4.64 -3.27
C ILE A 143 16.89 -4.66 -4.55
N LYS A 144 18.21 -4.52 -4.44
CA LYS A 144 19.10 -4.76 -5.58
C LYS A 144 18.97 -6.24 -5.95
N GLU A 145 18.60 -6.55 -7.18
CA GLU A 145 18.72 -7.91 -7.69
C GLU A 145 20.20 -8.30 -7.60
N SER A 146 20.51 -9.43 -6.95
CA SER A 146 21.82 -10.03 -7.11
C SER A 146 21.94 -10.44 -8.57
N LYS A 147 22.83 -9.77 -9.31
CA LYS A 147 23.25 -10.21 -10.63
C LYS A 147 23.84 -11.62 -10.54
#